data_AF-A0A941JRG5-F1
#
_entry.id   AF-A0A941JRG5-F1
#
_cell.length_a   1.000
_cell.length_b   1.000
_cell.length_c   1.000
_cell.angle_alpha   90.00
_cell.angle_beta   90.00
_cell.angle_gamma   90.00
#
_symmetry.space_group_name_H-M   'P 1'
#
loop_
_entity.id
_entity.type
_entity.pdbx_description
1 polymer ?
#
loop_
_entity_poly.entity_id
_entity_poly.type
_entity_poly.pdbx_seq_one_letter_code
_entity_poly.pdbx_strand_id
1 'polypeptide(L)'
;MTKNNCIQEKINRLNELAAISRQRYLENGGNPQLSVGTLNNNDCLNEWEKEELRNLFKQVVTDENIANYQKINVSWQGKFAAK
;
A
#
# COMPACT_ATOMS: atom_id res chain seq x y z
N MET A 1 -18.06 -4.80 -19.99
CA MET A 1 -17.44 -4.00 -18.91
C MET A 1 -15.96 -3.85 -19.23
N THR A 2 -15.50 -2.63 -19.49
CA THR A 2 -14.12 -2.32 -19.91
C THR A 2 -13.15 -2.50 -18.74
N LYS A 3 -12.01 -3.16 -18.96
CA LYS A 3 -10.99 -3.51 -17.95
C LYS A 3 -10.60 -2.37 -16.98
N ASN A 4 -10.71 -1.11 -17.41
CA ASN A 4 -10.38 0.07 -16.59
C ASN A 4 -11.30 0.26 -15.38
N ASN A 5 -12.59 -0.07 -15.47
CA ASN A 5 -13.49 0.05 -14.31
C ASN A 5 -13.10 -0.91 -13.18
N CYS A 6 -12.60 -2.10 -13.53
CA CYS A 6 -12.23 -3.14 -12.57
C CYS A 6 -10.97 -2.78 -11.75
N ILE A 7 -10.01 -2.04 -12.33
CA ILE A 7 -8.81 -1.61 -11.59
C ILE A 7 -9.16 -0.46 -10.63
N GLN A 8 -9.97 0.49 -11.08
CA GLN A 8 -10.39 1.61 -10.24
C GLN A 8 -11.19 1.14 -9.02
N GLU A 9 -12.08 0.15 -9.19
CA GLU A 9 -12.82 -0.47 -8.08
C GLU A 9 -11.87 -1.09 -7.03
N LYS A 10 -10.82 -1.78 -7.46
CA LYS A 10 -9.83 -2.37 -6.55
C LYS A 10 -9.01 -1.30 -5.82
N ILE A 11 -8.66 -0.21 -6.50
CA ILE A 11 -7.98 0.93 -5.89
C ILE A 11 -8.90 1.59 -4.85
N ASN A 12 -10.17 1.77 -5.16
CA ASN A 12 -11.15 2.30 -4.21
C ASN A 12 -11.25 1.40 -2.97
N ARG A 13 -11.31 0.08 -3.16
CA ARG A 13 -11.33 -0.87 -2.04
C ARG A 13 -10.05 -0.86 -1.20
N LEU A 14 -8.89 -0.71 -1.82
CA LEU A 14 -7.63 -0.52 -1.10
C LEU A 14 -7.65 0.76 -0.25
N ASN A 15 -8.21 1.85 -0.77
CA ASN A 15 -8.36 3.11 -0.03
C ASN A 15 -9.32 2.97 1.16
N GLU A 16 -10.42 2.23 1.00
CA GLU A 16 -11.35 1.92 2.10
C GLU A 16 -10.66 1.15 3.22
N LEU A 17 -9.90 0.10 2.89
CA LEU A 17 -9.16 -0.68 3.88
C LEU A 17 -8.12 0.19 4.61
N ALA A 18 -7.43 1.07 3.89
CA ALA A 18 -6.50 2.02 4.50
C ALA A 18 -7.21 3.00 5.46
N ALA A 19 -8.39 3.51 5.07
CA ALA A 19 -9.20 4.40 5.90
C ALA A 19 -9.69 3.70 7.17
N ILE A 20 -10.17 2.45 7.06
CA ILE A 20 -10.60 1.63 8.20
C ILE A 20 -9.44 1.40 9.18
N SER A 21 -8.27 0.98 8.67
CA SER A 21 -7.08 0.77 9.50
C SER A 21 -6.69 2.08 10.22
N ARG A 22 -6.71 3.20 9.50
CA ARG A 22 -6.41 4.52 10.05
C ARG A 22 -7.39 4.94 11.14
N GLN A 23 -8.69 4.76 10.90
CA GLN A 23 -9.73 5.10 11.87
C GLN A 23 -9.52 4.32 13.18
N ARG A 24 -9.40 3.00 13.09
CA ARG A 24 -9.21 2.14 14.27
C ARG A 24 -7.93 2.44 15.03
N TYR A 25 -6.85 2.76 14.31
CA TYR A 25 -5.60 3.19 14.94
C TYR A 25 -5.79 4.45 15.79
N LEU A 26 -6.51 5.46 15.27
CA LEU A 26 -6.79 6.68 16.01
C LEU A 26 -7.75 6.44 17.19
N GLU A 27 -8.76 5.59 17.00
CA GLU A 27 -9.69 5.17 18.07
C GLU A 27 -8.97 4.47 19.24
N ASN A 28 -7.88 3.74 18.94
CA ASN A 28 -7.03 3.08 19.93
C ASN A 28 -5.95 4.01 20.55
N GLY A 29 -6.05 5.33 20.35
CA GLY A 29 -5.10 6.31 20.89
C GLY A 29 -3.80 6.44 20.09
N GLY A 30 -3.79 5.96 18.84
CA GLY A 30 -2.67 6.07 17.93
C GLY A 30 -2.28 7.53 17.63
N ASN A 31 -0.98 7.79 17.48
CA ASN A 31 -0.48 9.12 17.16
C ASN A 31 -0.84 9.53 15.72
N PRO A 32 -1.63 10.60 15.50
CA PRO A 32 -2.06 11.04 14.18
C PRO A 32 -0.90 11.52 13.28
N GLN A 33 0.26 11.84 13.84
CA GLN A 33 1.44 12.23 13.06
C GLN A 33 2.21 11.03 12.49
N LEU A 34 1.90 9.80 12.92
CA LEU A 34 2.54 8.58 12.41
C LEU A 34 1.67 7.91 11.36
N SER A 35 2.30 7.20 10.43
CA SER A 35 1.60 6.34 9.47
C SER A 35 1.08 5.07 10.16
N VAL A 36 -0.02 4.54 9.62
CA VAL A 36 -0.60 3.28 10.05
C VAL A 36 -0.12 2.17 9.12
N GLY A 37 0.23 1.02 9.68
CA GLY A 37 0.55 -0.18 8.94
C GLY A 37 1.72 -0.97 9.53
N THR A 38 2.16 -1.98 8.78
CA THR A 38 3.19 -2.94 9.21
C THR A 38 4.53 -2.28 9.51
N LEU A 39 4.87 -1.16 8.85
CA LEU A 39 6.15 -0.45 9.06
C LEU A 39 6.34 0.01 10.51
N ASN A 40 5.26 0.40 11.18
CA ASN A 40 5.27 0.85 12.56
C ASN A 40 4.65 -0.18 13.53
N ASN A 41 4.42 -1.42 13.06
CA ASN A 41 3.72 -2.49 13.80
C ASN A 41 2.39 -2.03 14.44
N ASN A 42 1.70 -1.09 13.80
CA ASN A 42 0.46 -0.49 14.30
C ASN A 42 -0.72 -0.70 13.34
N ASP A 43 -0.64 -1.75 12.52
CA ASP A 43 -1.74 -2.14 11.63
C ASP A 43 -2.96 -2.57 12.46
N CYS A 44 -4.09 -1.93 12.19
CA CYS A 44 -5.36 -2.17 12.88
C CYS A 44 -6.38 -2.95 12.02
N LEU A 45 -5.92 -3.54 10.92
CA LEU A 45 -6.69 -4.51 10.15
C LEU A 45 -6.71 -5.87 10.86
N ASN A 46 -7.82 -6.58 10.74
CA ASN A 46 -7.90 -7.99 11.11
C ASN A 46 -7.25 -8.89 10.04
N GLU A 47 -7.09 -10.17 10.34
CA GLU A 47 -6.37 -11.09 9.44
C GLU A 47 -7.05 -11.26 8.07
N TRP A 48 -8.38 -11.21 8.02
CA TRP A 48 -9.13 -11.30 6.76
C TRP A 48 -8.95 -10.03 5.92
N GLU A 49 -9.02 -8.84 6.53
CA GLU A 49 -8.79 -7.56 5.85
C GLU A 49 -7.34 -7.44 5.34
N LYS A 50 -6.37 -7.96 6.10
CA LYS A 50 -4.97 -8.05 5.66
C LYS A 50 -4.82 -8.95 4.44
N GLU A 51 -5.52 -10.08 4.43
CA GLU A 51 -5.52 -11.00 3.29
C GLU A 51 -6.18 -10.37 2.06
N GLU A 52 -7.32 -9.68 2.25
CA GLU A 52 -7.99 -8.91 1.20
C GLU A 52 -7.06 -7.85 0.62
N LEU A 53 -6.41 -7.06 1.47
CA LEU A 53 -5.46 -6.03 1.07
C LEU A 53 -4.31 -6.63 0.24
N ARG A 54 -3.70 -7.73 0.69
CA ARG A 54 -2.63 -8.41 -0.05
C ARG A 54 -3.11 -8.90 -1.43
N ASN A 55 -4.31 -9.46 -1.50
CA ASN A 55 -4.87 -9.99 -2.73
C ASN A 55 -5.25 -8.89 -3.72
N LEU A 56 -5.80 -7.77 -3.25
CA LEU A 56 -6.09 -6.61 -4.08
C LEU A 56 -4.80 -5.96 -4.58
N PHE A 57 -3.80 -5.81 -3.72
CA PHE A 57 -2.52 -5.19 -4.09
C PHE A 57 -1.82 -5.97 -5.20
N LYS A 58 -1.79 -7.32 -5.14
CA LYS A 58 -1.26 -8.18 -6.22
C LYS A 58 -1.98 -8.04 -7.55
N GLN A 59 -3.26 -7.65 -7.53
CA GLN A 59 -4.06 -7.47 -8.75
C GLN A 59 -3.92 -6.07 -9.35
N VAL A 60 -3.50 -5.09 -8.56
CA VAL A 60 -3.33 -3.69 -8.97
C VAL A 60 -1.88 -3.42 -9.38
N VAL A 61 -0.91 -3.97 -8.63
CA VAL A 61 0.51 -3.81 -8.93
C VAL A 61 0.93 -4.84 -9.97
N THR A 62 1.30 -4.36 -11.15
CA THR A 62 1.80 -5.20 -12.23
C THR A 62 3.32 -5.35 -12.16
N ASP A 63 3.85 -6.36 -12.84
CA ASP A 63 5.30 -6.55 -12.99
C ASP A 63 5.97 -5.32 -13.63
N GLU A 64 5.25 -4.60 -14.50
CA GLU A 64 5.72 -3.35 -15.09
C GLU A 64 5.86 -2.24 -14.04
N ASN A 65 4.91 -2.13 -13.10
CA ASN A 65 5.02 -1.18 -11.99
C ASN A 65 6.25 -1.48 -11.13
N ILE A 66 6.51 -2.76 -10.85
CA ILE A 66 7.68 -3.20 -10.07
C ILE A 66 8.97 -2.89 -10.83
N ALA A 67 9.04 -3.24 -12.12
CA ALA A 67 10.20 -2.99 -12.97
C ALA A 67 10.51 -1.49 -13.09
N ASN A 68 9.48 -0.64 -13.22
CA ASN A 68 9.65 0.81 -13.26
C ASN A 68 10.17 1.37 -11.93
N TYR A 69 9.63 0.90 -10.79
CA TYR A 69 10.14 1.28 -9.46
C TYR A 69 11.62 0.89 -9.29
N GLN A 70 11.99 -0.32 -9.70
CA GLN A 70 13.37 -0.80 -9.64
C GLN A 70 14.30 0.04 -10.54
N LYS A 71 13.92 0.36 -11.77
CA LYS A 71 14.72 1.21 -12.68
C LYS A 71 14.99 2.59 -12.08
N ILE A 72 13.97 3.22 -11.48
CA ILE A 72 14.10 4.54 -10.85
C ILE A 72 15.03 4.46 -9.63
N ASN A 73 14.86 3.45 -8.77
CA ASN A 73 15.65 3.33 -7.55
C ASN A 73 17.09 2.84 -7.77
N VAL A 74 17.34 2.01 -8.77
CA VAL A 74 18.71 1.69 -9.21
C VAL A 74 19.41 2.96 -9.68
N SER A 75 18.69 3.89 -10.32
CA SER A 75 19.26 5.20 -10.70
C SER A 75 19.65 6.07 -9.49
N TRP A 76 18.94 5.94 -8.36
CA TRP A 76 19.26 6.65 -7.12
C TRP A 76 20.42 6.00 -6.35
N GLN A 77 20.43 4.66 -6.21
CA GLN A 77 21.53 3.96 -5.55
C GLN A 77 22.86 4.13 -6.31
N GLY A 78 22.84 4.19 -7.65
CA GLY A 78 24.01 4.51 -8.46
C GLY A 78 24.51 5.95 -8.31
N LYS A 79 23.63 6.92 -8.02
CA LYS A 79 24.01 8.34 -7.83
C LYS A 79 24.74 8.62 -6.51
N PHE A 80 24.57 7.77 -5.49
CA PHE A 80 25.25 7.91 -4.20
C PHE A 80 26.43 6.94 -4.01
N ALA A 81 26.61 5.98 -4.91
CA ALA A 81 27.76 5.06 -4.90
C ALA A 81 29.01 5.62 -5.60
N ALA A 82 28.91 6.78 -6.26
CA ALA A 82 30.07 7.51 -6.80
C ALA A 82 30.59 8.51 -5.77
N LYS A 83 31.37 8.03 -4.79
CA LYS A 83 32.21 8.88 -3.95
C LYS A 83 33.54 8.18 -3.66
#